data_AF-A0A7S3ZGH8-F1
#
_entry.id   AF-A0A7S3ZGH8-F1
#
_cell.length_a   1.000
_cell.length_b   1.000
_cell.length_c   1.000
_cell.angle_alpha   90.00
_cell.angle_beta   90.00
_cell.angle_gamma   90.00
#
_symmetry.space_group_name_H-M   'P 1'
#
loop_
_entity.id
_entity.type
_entity.pdbx_description
1 polymer ?
#
loop_
_entity_poly.entity_id
_entity_poly.type
_entity_poly.pdbx_seq_one_letter_code
_entity_poly.pdbx_strand_id
1 'polypeptide(L)'
;EFCVDVTREYATGQSNGGIYTFALGAQMSHRLAAIAPVSGSFMNGYIETPAHPLPVISITGVADVTVPANATFMGKPLSTEGWIYSLIADIFAVWEDANGCTSADISKHYATSLDGVHKLYCWGRTCASKNPVIRCAWRGAHNYFGNNGIDNGALVWEFLSKFSNPFHIGQGETILPQRSEITSISISTPPENHTSTKLTDEKKQHLGNKALPTNYFLTNTQYYGHPNTGCKHLESNVSFTIDENITGSICAPTMPVVTCNIGGYRAKSNGCPLPPNDNLFSTCLAIAADATPSALVAHCFLACDRNNTKTSSDYTADAQCPRGAKCVPGFLRFGHVGICLYLNSTEMLG
;
A
#
# COMPACT_ATOMS: atom_id res chain seq x y z
N GLU A 1 -26.60 14.52 -19.79
CA GLU A 1 -26.86 13.58 -18.68
C GLU A 1 -27.50 12.32 -19.24
N PHE A 2 -27.28 11.17 -18.61
CA PHE A 2 -27.81 9.86 -19.03
C PHE A 2 -28.73 9.29 -17.94
N CYS A 3 -29.68 8.41 -18.31
CA CYS A 3 -30.50 7.67 -17.35
C CYS A 3 -29.69 6.50 -16.76
N VAL A 4 -28.92 6.78 -15.71
CA VAL A 4 -28.12 5.77 -15.00
C VAL A 4 -28.88 5.29 -13.77
N ASP A 5 -28.97 3.97 -13.60
CA ASP A 5 -29.43 3.37 -12.35
C ASP A 5 -28.30 3.44 -11.33
N VAL A 6 -28.33 4.48 -10.51
CA VAL A 6 -27.27 4.74 -9.52
C VAL A 6 -27.14 3.59 -8.53
N THR A 7 -28.21 2.86 -8.24
CA THR A 7 -28.14 1.70 -7.32
C THR A 7 -27.28 0.55 -7.84
N ARG A 8 -26.89 0.57 -9.12
CA ARG A 8 -26.10 -0.47 -9.79
C ARG A 8 -24.84 0.11 -10.43
N GLU A 9 -24.14 0.95 -9.68
CA GLU A 9 -22.81 1.43 -10.05
C GLU A 9 -21.74 0.38 -9.72
N TYR A 10 -20.91 0.05 -10.69
CA TYR A 10 -19.86 -0.96 -10.58
C TYR A 10 -18.52 -0.42 -11.08
N ALA A 11 -17.42 -1.04 -10.68
CA ALA A 11 -16.10 -0.77 -11.24
C ALA A 11 -15.40 -2.05 -11.69
N THR A 12 -14.72 -1.99 -12.83
CA THR A 12 -13.92 -3.06 -13.39
C THR A 12 -12.82 -2.47 -14.26
N GLY A 13 -11.71 -3.18 -14.39
CA GLY A 13 -10.60 -2.78 -15.23
C GLY A 13 -9.48 -3.81 -15.21
N GLN A 14 -8.62 -3.78 -16.21
CA GLN A 14 -7.48 -4.68 -16.33
C GLN A 14 -6.15 -4.00 -16.03
N SER A 15 -5.17 -4.76 -15.50
CA SER A 15 -3.82 -4.24 -15.19
C SER A 15 -3.91 -3.09 -14.20
N ASN A 16 -3.33 -1.93 -14.51
CA ASN A 16 -3.52 -0.68 -13.76
C ASN A 16 -5.00 -0.37 -13.51
N GLY A 17 -5.90 -0.62 -14.48
CA GLY A 17 -7.34 -0.48 -14.26
C GLY A 17 -7.88 -1.43 -13.18
N GLY A 18 -7.30 -2.62 -13.03
CA GLY A 18 -7.61 -3.56 -11.96
C GLY A 18 -7.08 -3.10 -10.60
N ILE A 19 -5.88 -2.50 -10.57
CA ILE A 19 -5.32 -1.85 -9.38
C ILE A 19 -6.24 -0.71 -8.93
N TYR A 20 -6.63 0.16 -9.85
CA TYR A 20 -7.57 1.25 -9.60
C TYR A 20 -8.94 0.73 -9.18
N THR A 21 -9.42 -0.37 -9.74
CA THR A 21 -10.70 -0.98 -9.35
C THR A 21 -10.67 -1.42 -7.89
N PHE A 22 -9.58 -2.03 -7.42
CA PHE A 22 -9.40 -2.34 -6.00
C PHE A 22 -9.39 -1.08 -5.12
N ALA A 23 -8.64 -0.04 -5.51
CA ALA A 23 -8.58 1.23 -4.77
C ALA A 23 -9.95 1.93 -4.70
N LEU A 24 -10.68 1.99 -5.82
CA LEU A 24 -12.03 2.52 -5.90
C LEU A 24 -12.99 1.74 -5.00
N GLY A 25 -12.91 0.42 -4.99
CA GLY A 25 -13.73 -0.40 -4.10
C GLY A 25 -13.45 -0.10 -2.62
N ALA A 26 -12.20 0.08 -2.24
CA ALA A 26 -11.86 0.45 -0.86
C ALA A 26 -12.42 1.84 -0.49
N GLN A 27 -12.19 2.84 -1.33
CA GLN A 27 -12.51 4.25 -1.04
C GLN A 27 -13.99 4.63 -1.27
N MET A 28 -14.66 3.95 -2.20
CA MET A 28 -16.03 4.25 -2.64
C MET A 28 -16.99 3.10 -2.36
N SER A 29 -16.67 2.21 -1.41
CA SER A 29 -17.53 1.09 -1.00
C SER A 29 -18.94 1.50 -0.53
N HIS A 30 -19.12 2.73 -0.06
CA HIS A 30 -20.45 3.27 0.27
C HIS A 30 -21.34 3.49 -0.96
N ARG A 31 -20.74 3.69 -2.13
CA ARG A 31 -21.41 4.03 -3.39
C ARG A 31 -21.54 2.83 -4.31
N LEU A 32 -20.43 2.15 -4.57
CA LEU A 32 -20.39 1.01 -5.50
C LEU A 32 -21.23 -0.16 -4.97
N ALA A 33 -21.86 -0.89 -5.89
CA ALA A 33 -22.63 -2.10 -5.58
C ALA A 33 -21.77 -3.37 -5.61
N ALA A 34 -20.74 -3.41 -6.46
CA ALA A 34 -19.77 -4.49 -6.57
C ALA A 34 -18.58 -4.06 -7.44
N ILE A 35 -17.46 -4.78 -7.36
CA ILE A 35 -16.29 -4.57 -8.22
C ILE A 35 -15.72 -5.86 -8.81
N ALA A 36 -15.05 -5.75 -9.95
CA ALA A 36 -14.43 -6.87 -10.66
C ALA A 36 -13.02 -6.53 -11.22
N PRO A 37 -11.98 -6.50 -10.38
CA PRO A 37 -10.62 -6.24 -10.85
C PRO A 37 -10.06 -7.42 -11.67
N VAL A 38 -9.38 -7.12 -12.79
CA VAL A 38 -8.80 -8.12 -13.70
C VAL A 38 -7.28 -7.92 -13.82
N SER A 39 -6.49 -8.97 -13.64
CA SER A 39 -5.00 -8.93 -13.74
C SER A 39 -4.37 -7.72 -13.01
N GLY A 40 -4.93 -7.36 -11.87
CA GLY A 40 -4.50 -6.22 -11.06
C GLY A 40 -4.34 -6.63 -9.61
N SER A 41 -3.51 -5.91 -8.87
CA SER A 41 -3.32 -6.08 -7.43
C SER A 41 -2.76 -4.79 -6.84
N PHE A 42 -2.98 -4.56 -5.55
CA PHE A 42 -2.30 -3.48 -4.85
C PHE A 42 -0.79 -3.65 -4.95
N MET A 43 -0.07 -2.53 -5.01
CA MET A 43 1.37 -2.54 -4.76
C MET A 43 1.63 -3.01 -3.33
N ASN A 44 2.76 -3.66 -3.11
CA ASN A 44 3.10 -4.19 -1.79
C ASN A 44 3.15 -3.08 -0.74
N GLY A 45 2.59 -3.35 0.45
CA GLY A 45 2.49 -2.38 1.54
C GLY A 45 1.31 -1.40 1.43
N TYR A 46 0.46 -1.57 0.42
CA TYR A 46 -0.60 -0.62 0.09
C TYR A 46 -2.00 -1.23 -0.07
N ILE A 47 -2.24 -2.37 0.59
CA ILE A 47 -3.57 -2.96 0.63
C ILE A 47 -4.52 -2.00 1.35
N GLU A 48 -5.63 -1.66 0.67
CA GLU A 48 -6.74 -0.90 1.25
C GLU A 48 -7.95 -1.81 1.44
N THR A 49 -8.75 -1.51 2.47
CA THR A 49 -9.94 -2.28 2.83
C THR A 49 -11.19 -1.41 2.67
N PRO A 50 -12.33 -1.95 2.20
CA PRO A 50 -13.55 -1.18 2.07
C PRO A 50 -14.16 -0.85 3.44
N ALA A 51 -14.60 0.40 3.62
CA ALA A 51 -15.26 0.85 4.85
C ALA A 51 -16.70 0.31 4.99
N HIS A 52 -17.34 -0.05 3.87
CA HIS A 52 -18.64 -0.72 3.84
C HIS A 52 -18.50 -2.06 3.13
N PRO A 53 -19.25 -3.11 3.55
CA PRO A 53 -19.23 -4.39 2.86
C PRO A 53 -19.47 -4.25 1.36
N LEU A 54 -18.54 -4.76 0.53
CA LEU A 54 -18.54 -4.62 -0.91
C LEU A 54 -18.23 -5.95 -1.61
N PRO A 55 -19.17 -6.54 -2.37
CA PRO A 55 -18.92 -7.71 -3.21
C PRO A 55 -17.75 -7.51 -4.18
N VAL A 56 -16.86 -8.51 -4.28
CA VAL A 56 -15.70 -8.49 -5.18
C VAL A 56 -15.46 -9.84 -5.87
N ILE A 57 -15.12 -9.78 -7.16
CA ILE A 57 -14.55 -10.90 -7.92
C ILE A 57 -13.22 -10.50 -8.56
N SER A 58 -12.10 -11.06 -8.11
CA SER A 58 -10.79 -10.83 -8.72
C SER A 58 -10.50 -11.90 -9.76
N ILE A 59 -10.06 -11.51 -10.95
CA ILE A 59 -9.76 -12.43 -12.05
C ILE A 59 -8.30 -12.31 -12.45
N THR A 60 -7.52 -13.38 -12.30
CA THR A 60 -6.06 -13.34 -12.54
C THR A 60 -5.57 -14.51 -13.39
N GLY A 61 -4.69 -14.25 -14.34
CA GLY A 61 -3.99 -15.31 -15.08
C GLY A 61 -2.90 -15.98 -14.23
N VAL A 62 -2.82 -17.31 -14.24
CA VAL A 62 -1.80 -18.04 -13.44
C VAL A 62 -0.37 -17.85 -13.93
N ALA A 63 -0.18 -17.41 -15.18
CA ALA A 63 1.12 -17.09 -15.78
C ALA A 63 1.37 -15.58 -15.89
N ASP A 64 0.61 -14.76 -15.14
CA ASP A 64 0.82 -13.31 -15.11
C ASP A 64 2.16 -12.99 -14.41
N VAL A 65 3.12 -12.47 -15.17
CA VAL A 65 4.44 -12.04 -14.68
C VAL A 65 4.57 -10.51 -14.61
N THR A 66 3.56 -9.78 -15.09
CA THR A 66 3.53 -8.31 -15.06
C THR A 66 2.92 -7.84 -13.74
N VAL A 67 1.79 -8.41 -13.35
CA VAL A 67 1.21 -8.25 -12.01
C VAL A 67 1.10 -9.65 -11.39
N PRO A 68 2.21 -10.21 -10.85
CA PRO A 68 2.27 -11.59 -10.36
C PRO A 68 1.55 -11.80 -9.01
N ALA A 69 0.28 -11.39 -8.92
CA ALA A 69 -0.49 -11.33 -7.68
C ALA A 69 -0.81 -12.70 -7.04
N ASN A 70 -0.57 -13.80 -7.75
CA ASN A 70 -0.69 -15.16 -7.21
C ASN A 70 0.64 -15.74 -6.69
N ALA A 71 1.78 -15.11 -7.00
CA ALA A 71 3.10 -15.65 -6.72
C ALA A 71 4.12 -14.61 -6.25
N THR A 72 3.67 -13.40 -5.88
CA THR A 72 4.59 -12.37 -5.36
C THR A 72 5.00 -12.70 -3.92
N PHE A 73 6.25 -13.09 -3.72
CA PHE A 73 6.84 -13.26 -2.39
C PHE A 73 8.33 -12.89 -2.39
N MET A 74 8.88 -12.56 -1.22
CA MET A 74 10.27 -12.15 -0.97
C MET A 74 11.28 -13.27 -1.37
N GLY A 75 11.51 -13.37 -2.68
CA GLY A 75 12.32 -14.40 -3.34
C GLY A 75 12.17 -14.48 -4.88
N LYS A 76 11.26 -13.68 -5.48
CA LYS A 76 10.88 -13.55 -6.93
C LYS A 76 9.68 -14.45 -7.34
N PRO A 77 8.84 -14.05 -8.34
CA PRO A 77 9.06 -13.10 -9.43
C PRO A 77 8.66 -11.68 -9.07
N LEU A 78 9.66 -10.78 -9.07
CA LEU A 78 9.41 -9.37 -9.36
C LEU A 78 8.53 -9.30 -10.60
N SER A 79 7.61 -8.35 -10.62
CA SER A 79 7.01 -7.93 -11.88
C SER A 79 8.10 -7.75 -12.93
N THR A 80 7.81 -8.09 -14.18
CA THR A 80 8.69 -7.73 -15.30
C THR A 80 9.01 -6.24 -15.37
N GLU A 81 8.20 -5.40 -14.69
CA GLU A 81 8.33 -3.95 -14.60
C GLU A 81 9.13 -3.49 -13.36
N GLY A 82 9.62 -4.41 -12.53
CA GLY A 82 10.42 -4.08 -11.33
C GLY A 82 9.62 -3.74 -10.07
N TRP A 83 8.29 -3.74 -10.14
CA TRP A 83 7.40 -3.52 -8.98
C TRP A 83 7.15 -4.80 -8.17
N ILE A 84 6.78 -4.61 -6.91
CA ILE A 84 6.32 -5.68 -6.01
C ILE A 84 4.85 -5.42 -5.71
N TYR A 85 4.01 -6.43 -5.98
CA TYR A 85 2.57 -6.39 -5.74
C TYR A 85 2.20 -7.24 -4.52
N SER A 86 1.08 -6.91 -3.87
CA SER A 86 0.50 -7.75 -2.83
C SER A 86 -0.08 -9.02 -3.43
N LEU A 87 -0.11 -10.10 -2.64
CA LEU A 87 -0.84 -11.29 -3.04
C LEU A 87 -2.34 -10.99 -3.00
N ILE A 88 -3.10 -11.52 -3.96
CA ILE A 88 -4.57 -11.51 -3.88
C ILE A 88 -5.03 -12.15 -2.56
N ALA A 89 -4.24 -13.09 -2.02
CA ALA A 89 -4.48 -13.68 -0.73
C ALA A 89 -4.52 -12.70 0.44
N ASP A 90 -3.58 -11.76 0.47
CA ASP A 90 -3.48 -10.78 1.55
C ASP A 90 -4.57 -9.72 1.43
N ILE A 91 -4.89 -9.30 0.19
CA ILE A 91 -5.98 -8.36 -0.08
C ILE A 91 -7.29 -8.95 0.41
N PHE A 92 -7.54 -10.20 0.06
CA PHE A 92 -8.81 -10.84 0.37
C PHE A 92 -8.94 -11.18 1.85
N ALA A 93 -7.83 -11.36 2.59
CA ALA A 93 -7.90 -11.55 4.03
C ALA A 93 -8.53 -10.33 4.74
N VAL A 94 -8.21 -9.11 4.31
CA VAL A 94 -8.79 -7.89 4.90
C VAL A 94 -10.16 -7.55 4.32
N TRP A 95 -10.44 -7.91 3.06
CA TRP A 95 -11.76 -7.74 2.45
C TRP A 95 -12.80 -8.73 2.98
N GLU A 96 -12.40 -9.96 3.31
CA GLU A 96 -13.27 -10.94 3.99
C GLU A 96 -13.75 -10.38 5.33
N ASP A 97 -12.85 -9.81 6.14
CA ASP A 97 -13.19 -9.17 7.41
C ASP A 97 -14.12 -7.97 7.22
N ALA A 98 -13.80 -7.06 6.28
CA ALA A 98 -14.64 -5.91 5.96
C ALA A 98 -16.03 -6.28 5.44
N ASN A 99 -16.17 -7.43 4.76
CA ASN A 99 -17.46 -7.95 4.30
C ASN A 99 -18.21 -8.73 5.38
N GLY A 100 -17.66 -8.85 6.58
CA GLY A 100 -18.27 -9.51 7.73
C GLY A 100 -18.21 -11.04 7.68
N CYS A 101 -17.20 -11.60 7.01
CA CYS A 101 -16.99 -13.04 7.02
C CYS A 101 -16.54 -13.51 8.40
N THR A 102 -17.06 -14.67 8.81
CA THR A 102 -16.72 -15.33 10.07
C THR A 102 -15.98 -16.64 9.81
N SER A 103 -15.49 -17.29 10.87
CA SER A 103 -14.89 -18.62 10.77
C SER A 103 -15.86 -19.70 10.28
N ALA A 104 -17.18 -19.48 10.39
CA ALA A 104 -18.21 -20.36 9.84
C ALA A 104 -18.32 -20.26 8.31
N ASP A 105 -17.90 -19.13 7.72
CA ASP A 105 -17.92 -18.92 6.28
C ASP A 105 -16.70 -19.58 5.65
N ILE A 106 -16.83 -20.85 5.28
CA ILE A 106 -15.74 -21.61 4.65
C ILE A 106 -15.61 -21.25 3.16
N SER A 107 -14.37 -21.16 2.68
CA SER A 107 -14.08 -20.94 1.26
C SER A 107 -14.55 -22.14 0.44
N LYS A 108 -15.28 -21.90 -0.64
CA LYS A 108 -15.84 -22.93 -1.53
C LYS A 108 -15.70 -22.52 -2.99
N HIS A 109 -15.94 -23.49 -3.87
CA HIS A 109 -16.14 -23.22 -5.30
C HIS A 109 -17.29 -22.22 -5.49
N TYR A 110 -17.05 -21.18 -6.28
CA TYR A 110 -18.07 -20.22 -6.71
C TYR A 110 -18.39 -20.52 -8.17
N ALA A 111 -19.52 -21.17 -8.41
CA ALA A 111 -19.89 -21.61 -9.74
C ALA A 111 -20.19 -20.43 -10.67
N THR A 112 -19.67 -20.50 -11.90
CA THR A 112 -19.90 -19.53 -12.97
C THR A 112 -20.35 -20.24 -14.26
N SER A 113 -20.98 -19.51 -15.17
CA SER A 113 -21.31 -20.06 -16.50
C SER A 113 -20.08 -20.41 -17.34
N LEU A 114 -18.89 -19.96 -16.93
CA LEU A 114 -17.62 -20.09 -17.63
C LEU A 114 -16.64 -21.03 -16.91
N ASP A 115 -17.12 -21.81 -15.93
CA ASP A 115 -16.27 -22.77 -15.21
C ASP A 115 -15.58 -23.74 -16.18
N GLY A 116 -14.26 -23.87 -16.04
CA GLY A 116 -13.43 -24.71 -16.90
C GLY A 116 -13.08 -24.10 -18.27
N VAL A 117 -13.74 -23.04 -18.71
CA VAL A 117 -13.37 -22.28 -19.93
C VAL A 117 -12.02 -21.62 -19.68
N HIS A 118 -11.06 -21.84 -20.58
CA HIS A 118 -9.64 -21.47 -20.35
C HIS A 118 -9.07 -21.99 -19.01
N LYS A 119 -9.61 -23.09 -18.49
CA LYS A 119 -9.31 -23.63 -17.15
C LYS A 119 -9.60 -22.63 -16.02
N LEU A 120 -10.63 -21.80 -16.19
CA LEU A 120 -11.15 -20.93 -15.14
C LEU A 120 -11.62 -21.76 -13.94
N TYR A 121 -11.23 -21.32 -12.75
CA TYR A 121 -11.77 -21.81 -11.49
C TYR A 121 -11.92 -20.65 -10.53
N CYS A 122 -13.12 -20.49 -9.97
CA CYS A 122 -13.46 -19.42 -9.04
C CYS A 122 -13.75 -19.99 -7.65
N TRP A 123 -13.21 -19.38 -6.60
CA TRP A 123 -13.42 -19.80 -5.22
C TRP A 123 -13.38 -18.62 -4.26
N GLY A 124 -14.01 -18.75 -3.11
CA GLY A 124 -14.05 -17.69 -2.12
C GLY A 124 -15.08 -17.93 -1.04
N ARG A 125 -15.29 -16.91 -0.23
CA ARG A 125 -16.31 -16.92 0.82
C ARG A 125 -17.49 -16.06 0.40
N THR A 126 -18.68 -16.46 0.82
CA THR A 126 -19.85 -15.58 0.84
C THR A 126 -20.14 -15.29 2.29
N CYS A 127 -19.88 -14.06 2.74
CA CYS A 127 -20.07 -13.66 4.13
C CYS A 127 -21.56 -13.59 4.49
N ALA A 128 -21.90 -13.58 5.79
CA ALA A 128 -23.28 -13.57 6.29
C ALA A 128 -24.17 -12.46 5.69
N SER A 129 -23.58 -11.33 5.32
CA SER A 129 -24.23 -10.20 4.64
C SER A 129 -24.50 -10.41 3.14
N LYS A 130 -24.30 -11.63 2.62
CA LYS A 130 -24.34 -11.99 1.19
C LYS A 130 -23.39 -11.18 0.30
N ASN A 131 -22.31 -10.65 0.86
CA ASN A 131 -21.26 -9.95 0.13
C ASN A 131 -20.10 -10.91 -0.16
N PRO A 132 -20.02 -11.50 -1.36
CA PRO A 132 -18.99 -12.48 -1.65
C PRO A 132 -17.64 -11.83 -1.94
N VAL A 133 -16.58 -12.55 -1.56
CA VAL A 133 -15.18 -12.21 -1.79
C VAL A 133 -14.57 -13.36 -2.59
N ILE A 134 -14.58 -13.25 -3.92
CA ILE A 134 -14.32 -14.34 -4.88
C ILE A 134 -13.03 -14.12 -5.66
N ARG A 135 -12.19 -15.15 -5.75
CA ARG A 135 -10.99 -15.20 -6.56
C ARG A 135 -11.20 -16.14 -7.72
N CYS A 136 -10.76 -15.74 -8.89
CA CYS A 136 -10.78 -16.55 -10.08
C CYS A 136 -9.37 -16.63 -10.65
N ALA A 137 -8.95 -17.84 -10.97
CA ALA A 137 -7.70 -18.10 -11.67
C ALA A 137 -8.00 -18.83 -12.98
N TRP A 138 -7.27 -18.49 -14.04
CA TRP A 138 -7.42 -19.13 -15.35
C TRP A 138 -6.05 -19.35 -16.01
N ARG A 139 -5.99 -20.23 -17.01
CA ARG A 139 -4.77 -20.54 -17.78
C ARG A 139 -4.45 -19.43 -18.78
N GLY A 140 -4.13 -18.25 -18.25
CA GLY A 140 -3.74 -17.05 -18.98
C GLY A 140 -2.56 -16.34 -18.32
N ALA A 141 -2.17 -15.22 -18.94
CA ALA A 141 -1.11 -14.33 -18.46
C ALA A 141 -1.71 -12.95 -18.10
N HIS A 142 -0.98 -11.87 -18.36
CA HIS A 142 -1.42 -10.51 -18.07
C HIS A 142 -2.40 -9.96 -19.11
N ASN A 143 -3.68 -10.32 -19.01
CA ASN A 143 -4.71 -9.86 -19.94
C ASN A 143 -6.12 -9.99 -19.34
N TYR A 144 -7.12 -9.46 -20.05
CA TYR A 144 -8.52 -9.79 -19.82
C TYR A 144 -8.76 -11.31 -19.94
N PHE A 145 -9.73 -11.82 -19.19
CA PHE A 145 -10.08 -13.24 -19.21
C PHE A 145 -10.35 -13.73 -20.63
N GLY A 146 -9.74 -14.87 -21.00
CA GLY A 146 -9.87 -15.45 -22.34
C GLY A 146 -9.14 -14.68 -23.45
N ASN A 147 -8.36 -13.65 -23.11
CA ASN A 147 -7.73 -12.72 -24.05
C ASN A 147 -8.74 -12.04 -25.00
N ASN A 148 -10.00 -11.91 -24.58
CA ASN A 148 -11.05 -11.31 -25.39
C ASN A 148 -12.12 -10.63 -24.51
N GLY A 149 -12.83 -9.66 -25.09
CA GLY A 149 -13.88 -8.92 -24.37
C GLY A 149 -15.17 -9.70 -24.16
N ILE A 150 -15.43 -10.77 -24.93
CA ILE A 150 -16.67 -11.55 -24.85
C ILE A 150 -16.67 -12.39 -23.57
N ASP A 151 -15.66 -13.23 -23.39
CA ASP A 151 -15.52 -14.09 -22.22
C ASP A 151 -15.34 -13.24 -20.95
N ASN A 152 -14.47 -12.23 -21.01
CA ASN A 152 -14.25 -11.33 -19.88
C ASN A 152 -15.51 -10.56 -19.51
N GLY A 153 -16.18 -9.95 -20.49
CA GLY A 153 -17.40 -9.20 -20.28
C GLY A 153 -18.51 -10.08 -19.70
N ALA A 154 -18.66 -11.30 -20.21
CA ALA A 154 -19.62 -12.27 -19.69
C ALA A 154 -19.34 -12.63 -18.23
N LEU A 155 -18.09 -12.97 -17.87
CA LEU A 155 -17.72 -13.32 -16.49
C LEU A 155 -17.92 -12.15 -15.52
N VAL A 156 -17.43 -10.97 -15.90
CA VAL A 156 -17.53 -9.75 -15.10
C VAL A 156 -19.01 -9.38 -14.90
N TRP A 157 -19.80 -9.36 -15.97
CA TRP A 157 -21.21 -8.98 -15.90
C TRP A 157 -22.07 -10.01 -15.14
N GLU A 158 -21.80 -11.31 -15.31
CA GLU A 158 -22.48 -12.38 -14.57
C GLU A 158 -22.35 -12.17 -13.05
N PHE A 159 -21.19 -11.69 -12.59
CA PHE A 159 -21.00 -11.36 -11.18
C PHE A 159 -21.65 -10.03 -10.80
N LEU A 160 -21.26 -8.93 -11.47
CA LEU A 160 -21.64 -7.57 -11.06
C LEU A 160 -23.16 -7.36 -11.06
N SER A 161 -23.87 -7.87 -12.07
CA SER A 161 -25.32 -7.68 -12.24
C SER A 161 -26.19 -8.26 -11.12
N LYS A 162 -25.61 -9.08 -10.23
CA LYS A 162 -26.29 -9.67 -9.07
C LYS A 162 -26.47 -8.69 -7.90
N PHE A 163 -25.78 -7.54 -7.92
CA PHE A 163 -25.69 -6.64 -6.78
C PHE A 163 -26.31 -5.27 -7.07
N SER A 164 -26.93 -4.70 -6.04
CA SER A 164 -27.41 -3.33 -6.01
C SER A 164 -27.12 -2.74 -4.64
N ASN A 165 -26.71 -1.48 -4.58
CA ASN A 165 -26.49 -0.72 -3.37
C ASN A 165 -27.44 0.51 -3.37
N PRO A 166 -28.63 0.42 -2.76
CA PRO A 166 -29.55 1.55 -2.68
C PRO A 166 -29.17 2.58 -1.61
N PHE A 167 -28.13 2.33 -0.79
CA PHE A 167 -27.82 3.17 0.37
C PHE A 167 -27.17 4.52 0.02
N HIS A 168 -26.70 4.74 -1.21
CA HIS A 168 -26.10 6.01 -1.62
C HIS A 168 -27.08 7.01 -2.29
N ILE A 169 -28.37 6.66 -2.43
CA ILE A 169 -29.37 7.57 -3.01
C ILE A 169 -29.49 8.83 -2.13
N GLY A 170 -28.98 9.96 -2.62
CA GLY A 170 -28.97 11.26 -1.93
C GLY A 170 -27.59 11.80 -1.53
N GLN A 171 -26.50 11.08 -1.79
CA GLN A 171 -25.11 11.47 -1.45
C GLN A 171 -24.28 11.86 -2.69
N GLY A 172 -24.90 12.53 -3.67
CA GLY A 172 -24.40 12.77 -5.03
C GLY A 172 -23.09 13.55 -5.22
N GLU A 173 -22.34 13.83 -4.15
CA GLU A 173 -20.95 14.25 -4.24
C GLU A 173 -20.10 13.44 -3.24
N THR A 174 -19.27 12.53 -3.75
CA THR A 174 -18.12 12.05 -2.99
C THR A 174 -17.03 13.11 -3.13
N ILE A 175 -16.92 14.02 -2.16
CA ILE A 175 -15.72 14.86 -2.03
C ILE A 175 -14.58 13.90 -1.66
N LEU A 176 -13.80 13.48 -2.66
CA LEU A 176 -12.56 12.77 -2.39
C LEU A 176 -11.73 13.64 -1.44
N PRO A 177 -11.14 13.07 -0.37
CA PRO A 177 -10.19 13.79 0.44
C PRO A 177 -9.14 14.47 -0.45
N GLN A 178 -9.09 15.80 -0.43
CA GLN A 178 -7.92 16.51 -0.94
C GLN A 178 -6.74 16.03 -0.11
N ARG A 179 -5.84 15.27 -0.73
CA ARG A 179 -4.66 14.72 -0.11
C ARG A 179 -3.53 15.69 -0.39
N SER A 180 -2.79 16.09 0.64
CA SER A 180 -1.55 16.83 0.44
C SER A 180 -0.63 16.01 -0.46
N GLU A 181 -0.17 16.62 -1.54
CA GLU A 181 0.69 15.98 -2.53
C GLU A 181 2.15 16.35 -2.26
N ILE A 182 3.02 15.34 -2.29
CA ILE A 182 4.47 15.55 -2.20
C ILE A 182 4.94 16.04 -3.57
N THR A 183 5.39 17.28 -3.64
CA THR A 183 5.82 17.90 -4.90
C THR A 183 7.31 17.70 -5.17
N SER A 184 8.12 17.56 -4.12
CA SER A 184 9.54 17.18 -4.26
C SER A 184 10.11 16.54 -2.99
N ILE A 185 11.17 15.74 -3.19
CA ILE A 185 11.93 15.09 -2.13
C ILE A 185 13.42 15.31 -2.40
N SER A 186 14.18 15.68 -1.38
CA SER A 186 15.64 15.72 -1.44
C SER A 186 16.26 14.94 -0.28
N ILE A 187 17.35 14.22 -0.57
CA ILE A 187 18.03 13.34 0.39
C ILE A 187 19.48 13.77 0.45
N SER A 188 19.97 14.10 1.65
CA SER A 188 21.39 14.34 1.89
C SER A 188 21.91 13.43 3.01
N THR A 189 23.04 12.77 2.77
CA THR A 189 23.72 11.93 3.75
C THR A 189 24.84 12.72 4.43
N PRO A 190 25.09 12.52 5.74
CA PRO A 190 26.26 13.06 6.40
C PRO A 190 27.54 12.58 5.69
N PRO A 191 28.60 13.41 5.59
CA PRO A 191 29.86 12.98 5.00
C PRO A 191 30.46 11.80 5.78
N GLU A 192 30.68 10.68 5.09
CA GLU A 192 31.32 9.49 5.65
C GLU A 192 32.83 9.74 5.85
N ASN A 193 33.25 10.06 7.08
CA ASN A 193 34.66 10.08 7.45
C ASN A 193 35.14 8.72 7.95
N HIS A 194 34.93 7.63 7.19
CA HIS A 194 35.61 6.37 7.46
C HIS A 194 35.96 5.62 6.17
N THR A 195 37.23 5.24 6.07
CA THR A 195 37.77 4.33 5.04
C THR A 195 36.98 3.01 5.04
N SER A 196 36.05 2.86 4.09
CA SER A 196 35.50 1.56 3.72
C SER A 196 36.67 0.67 3.25
N THR A 197 37.04 -0.33 4.05
CA THR A 197 37.77 -1.49 3.54
C THR A 197 36.91 -2.12 2.45
N LYS A 198 37.28 -1.89 1.18
CA LYS A 198 36.69 -2.55 0.02
C LYS A 198 36.66 -4.06 0.28
N LEU A 199 35.47 -4.64 0.44
CA LEU A 199 35.28 -6.07 0.30
C LEU A 199 35.60 -6.42 -1.15
N THR A 200 36.68 -7.18 -1.35
CA THR A 200 37.12 -7.65 -2.66
C THR A 200 36.09 -8.59 -3.29
N ASP A 201 36.02 -8.55 -4.62
CA ASP A 201 34.99 -9.21 -5.44
C ASP A 201 34.93 -10.74 -5.30
N GLU A 202 35.89 -11.37 -4.63
CA GLU A 202 35.89 -12.82 -4.37
C GLU A 202 34.90 -13.28 -3.29
N LYS A 203 34.39 -12.40 -2.42
CA LYS A 203 33.40 -12.77 -1.39
C LYS A 203 31.93 -12.66 -1.82
N LYS A 204 31.64 -12.19 -3.05
CA LYS A 204 30.27 -12.07 -3.57
C LYS A 204 29.65 -13.42 -3.97
N GLN A 205 30.45 -14.47 -4.16
CA GLN A 205 29.98 -15.73 -4.77
C GLN A 205 29.61 -16.85 -3.76
N HIS A 206 29.64 -16.60 -2.45
CA HIS A 206 29.40 -17.66 -1.43
C HIS A 206 28.36 -17.32 -0.34
N LEU A 207 27.55 -16.26 -0.51
CA LEU A 207 26.41 -15.98 0.38
C LEU A 207 25.09 -16.47 -0.25
N GLY A 208 25.03 -17.77 -0.51
CA GLY A 208 23.75 -18.47 -0.66
C GLY A 208 23.11 -18.66 0.72
N ASN A 209 21.82 -18.29 0.84
CA ASN A 209 20.88 -18.75 1.88
C ASN A 209 21.36 -18.81 3.34
N LYS A 210 22.19 -17.86 3.79
CA LYS A 210 22.29 -17.54 5.21
C LYS A 210 21.65 -16.18 5.45
N ALA A 211 20.65 -16.14 6.32
CA ALA A 211 20.10 -14.91 6.87
C ALA A 211 21.26 -13.99 7.25
N LEU A 212 21.29 -12.81 6.63
CA LEU A 212 22.17 -11.74 7.08
C LEU A 212 21.85 -11.48 8.57
N PRO A 213 22.85 -11.21 9.42
CA PRO A 213 22.64 -11.10 10.85
C PRO A 213 21.52 -10.09 11.15
N THR A 214 20.56 -10.51 11.97
CA THR A 214 19.36 -9.75 12.39
C THR A 214 19.64 -8.49 13.20
N ASN A 215 20.89 -8.05 13.32
CA ASN A 215 21.28 -6.88 14.12
C ASN A 215 22.05 -5.89 13.25
N TYR A 216 21.35 -5.22 12.32
CA TYR A 216 21.84 -3.98 11.70
C TYR A 216 21.69 -2.76 12.63
N PHE A 217 21.03 -2.94 13.77
CA PHE A 217 20.94 -1.93 14.82
C PHE A 217 21.90 -2.24 15.95
N LEU A 218 22.76 -1.26 16.23
CA LEU A 218 23.53 -1.24 17.46
C LEU A 218 22.54 -0.98 18.60
N THR A 219 22.42 -1.92 19.54
CA THR A 219 21.44 -1.91 20.64
C THR A 219 21.58 -0.72 21.60
N ASN A 220 22.63 0.10 21.44
CA ASN A 220 22.90 1.32 22.22
C ASN A 220 22.88 2.62 21.40
N THR A 221 22.53 2.58 20.11
CA THR A 221 22.46 3.79 19.29
C THR A 221 21.06 4.38 19.35
N GLN A 222 20.94 5.64 19.79
CA GLN A 222 19.70 6.39 19.68
C GLN A 222 19.49 6.81 18.22
N TYR A 223 18.42 6.37 17.58
CA TYR A 223 18.02 6.79 16.24
C TYR A 223 17.07 8.00 16.28
N TYR A 224 16.65 8.47 15.11
CA TYR A 224 15.76 9.62 14.88
C TYR A 224 16.35 10.94 15.40
N GLY A 225 17.48 11.35 14.82
CA GLY A 225 18.12 12.64 15.09
C GLY A 225 17.26 13.87 14.73
N HIS A 226 17.81 15.06 15.01
CA HIS A 226 17.15 16.33 14.69
C HIS A 226 17.90 17.01 13.52
N PRO A 227 17.23 17.37 12.41
CA PRO A 227 17.88 17.89 11.20
C PRO A 227 18.68 19.18 11.46
N ASN A 228 18.16 20.10 12.28
CA ASN A 228 18.87 21.33 12.65
C ASN A 228 20.18 21.13 13.43
N THR A 229 20.33 20.02 14.16
CA THR A 229 21.58 19.68 14.87
C THR A 229 22.45 18.68 14.11
N GLY A 230 22.03 18.28 12.92
CA GLY A 230 22.64 17.21 12.13
C GLY A 230 22.04 15.84 12.42
N CYS A 231 21.90 15.04 11.37
CA CYS A 231 21.47 13.65 11.47
C CYS A 231 22.57 12.76 12.02
N LYS A 232 22.15 11.69 12.71
CA LYS A 232 23.09 10.77 13.36
C LYS A 232 23.71 9.81 12.34
N HIS A 233 24.67 9.02 12.81
CA HIS A 233 25.31 7.99 11.99
C HIS A 233 24.27 6.99 11.46
N LEU A 234 24.35 6.65 10.16
CA LEU A 234 23.38 5.83 9.42
C LEU A 234 21.98 6.46 9.29
N GLU A 235 21.87 7.78 9.39
CA GLU A 235 20.65 8.51 9.06
C GLU A 235 20.89 9.41 7.84
N SER A 236 19.88 9.50 6.97
CA SER A 236 19.82 10.54 5.94
C SER A 236 18.98 11.70 6.44
N ASN A 237 19.36 12.93 6.09
CA ASN A 237 18.46 14.06 6.14
C ASN A 237 17.54 14.02 4.91
N VAL A 238 16.27 13.72 5.14
CA VAL A 238 15.23 13.67 4.10
C VAL A 238 14.38 14.92 4.22
N SER A 239 14.35 15.72 3.17
CA SER A 239 13.54 16.93 3.08
C SER A 239 12.41 16.74 2.08
N PHE A 240 11.24 17.26 2.45
CA PHE A 240 10.01 17.17 1.69
C PHE A 240 9.49 18.57 1.39
N THR A 241 8.95 18.73 0.18
CA THR A 241 8.07 19.85 -0.16
C THR A 241 6.67 19.29 -0.39
N ILE A 242 5.69 19.89 0.26
CA ILE A 242 4.30 19.45 0.30
C ILE A 242 3.42 20.62 -0.16
N ASP A 243 2.54 20.37 -1.11
CA ASP A 243 1.60 21.38 -1.65
C ASP A 243 2.31 22.69 -2.08
N GLU A 244 3.54 22.57 -2.60
CA GLU A 244 4.45 23.64 -3.08
C GLU A 244 4.93 24.67 -2.04
N ASN A 245 4.35 24.72 -0.84
CA ASN A 245 4.64 25.76 0.15
C ASN A 245 5.25 25.19 1.45
N ILE A 246 4.77 24.02 1.90
CA ILE A 246 5.23 23.45 3.16
C ILE A 246 6.52 22.68 2.94
N THR A 247 7.60 23.17 3.54
CA THR A 247 8.89 22.47 3.57
C THR A 247 9.19 21.94 4.96
N GLY A 248 9.61 20.68 5.03
CA GLY A 248 9.98 20.02 6.28
C GLY A 248 11.09 19.01 6.08
N SER A 249 11.83 18.73 7.14
CA SER A 249 12.94 17.76 7.12
C SER A 249 12.89 16.82 8.31
N ILE A 250 13.51 15.66 8.15
CA ILE A 250 13.65 14.64 9.18
C ILE A 250 14.94 13.85 8.98
N CYS A 251 15.56 13.43 10.09
CA CYS A 251 16.61 12.45 10.07
C CYS A 251 16.02 11.04 10.12
N ALA A 252 16.21 10.28 9.04
CA ALA A 252 15.62 8.97 8.86
C ALA A 252 16.72 7.89 8.78
N PRO A 253 16.72 6.87 9.66
CA PRO A 253 17.63 5.74 9.58
C PRO A 253 17.57 5.06 8.21
N THR A 254 18.73 4.78 7.63
CA THR A 254 18.87 4.10 6.34
C THR A 254 19.01 2.60 6.53
N MET A 255 18.32 1.85 5.68
CA MET A 255 18.19 0.41 5.80
C MET A 255 18.21 -0.25 4.43
N PRO A 256 18.83 -1.43 4.27
CA PRO A 256 18.60 -2.26 3.09
C PRO A 256 17.11 -2.60 2.95
N VAL A 257 16.55 -2.47 1.75
CA VAL A 257 15.14 -2.81 1.48
C VAL A 257 14.81 -4.25 1.88
N VAL A 258 15.74 -5.19 1.73
CA VAL A 258 15.55 -6.61 2.09
C VAL A 258 15.34 -6.86 3.59
N THR A 259 15.78 -5.92 4.44
CA THR A 259 15.61 -5.97 5.90
C THR A 259 14.43 -5.11 6.39
N CYS A 260 13.72 -4.48 5.46
CA CYS A 260 12.65 -3.52 5.71
C CYS A 260 11.32 -4.09 5.21
N ASN A 261 10.34 -4.24 6.10
CA ASN A 261 8.97 -4.50 5.68
C ASN A 261 8.34 -3.17 5.27
N ILE A 262 8.37 -2.87 3.97
CA ILE A 262 7.90 -1.58 3.44
C ILE A 262 6.40 -1.42 3.68
N GLY A 263 6.02 -0.26 4.22
CA GLY A 263 4.64 0.10 4.50
C GLY A 263 4.09 -0.56 5.76
N GLY A 264 2.75 -0.63 5.83
CA GLY A 264 2.02 -1.19 6.97
C GLY A 264 1.65 -0.17 8.06
N TYR A 265 0.64 -0.54 8.85
CA TYR A 265 0.11 0.25 9.97
C TYR A 265 0.47 -0.42 11.30
N ARG A 266 1.14 0.30 12.22
CA ARG A 266 1.51 -0.19 13.56
C ARG A 266 2.14 -1.59 13.56
N ALA A 267 3.00 -1.87 12.59
CA ALA A 267 3.68 -3.15 12.47
C ALA A 267 4.64 -3.34 13.66
N LYS A 268 4.42 -4.39 14.47
CA LYS A 268 5.27 -4.72 15.64
C LYS A 268 6.72 -5.04 15.27
N SER A 269 6.96 -5.45 14.02
CA SER A 269 8.29 -5.70 13.47
C SER A 269 8.28 -5.39 11.97
N ASN A 270 8.75 -4.20 11.60
CA ASN A 270 8.95 -3.79 10.21
C ASN A 270 10.43 -3.63 9.86
N GLY A 271 11.31 -4.04 10.76
CA GLY A 271 12.75 -3.87 10.63
C GLY A 271 13.26 -2.47 10.98
N CYS A 272 12.44 -1.48 11.30
CA CYS A 272 12.94 -0.16 11.71
C CYS A 272 13.32 -0.09 13.20
N PRO A 273 14.21 0.84 13.61
CA PRO A 273 14.45 1.11 15.02
C PRO A 273 13.16 1.45 15.74
N LEU A 274 13.08 1.05 17.01
CA LEU A 274 11.93 1.39 17.85
C LEU A 274 11.81 2.92 18.03
N PRO A 275 10.58 3.45 18.03
CA PRO A 275 10.34 4.86 18.29
C PRO A 275 10.75 5.25 19.73
N PRO A 276 10.94 6.54 19.99
CA PRO A 276 11.32 7.03 21.33
C PRO A 276 10.20 6.91 22.38
N ASN A 277 8.97 6.64 21.97
CA ASN A 277 7.81 6.47 22.86
C ASN A 277 6.76 5.54 22.22
N ASP A 278 5.86 4.99 23.05
CA ASP A 278 4.83 4.02 22.62
C ASP A 278 3.65 4.65 21.84
N ASN A 279 3.55 5.99 21.80
CA ASN A 279 2.50 6.68 21.04
C ASN A 279 2.85 6.82 19.56
N LEU A 280 4.11 6.59 19.20
CA LEU A 280 4.59 6.54 17.83
C LEU A 280 4.75 5.09 17.38
N PHE A 281 4.80 4.90 16.08
CA PHE A 281 5.31 3.67 15.49
C PHE A 281 6.32 3.99 14.40
N SER A 282 7.32 3.15 14.25
CA SER A 282 8.22 3.27 13.11
C SER A 282 7.50 2.75 11.86
N THR A 283 7.75 3.37 10.72
CA THR A 283 7.31 2.89 9.41
C THR A 283 8.50 2.86 8.48
N CYS A 284 8.58 1.84 7.62
CA CYS A 284 9.67 1.71 6.67
C CYS A 284 9.17 2.09 5.28
N LEU A 285 9.84 3.05 4.63
CA LEU A 285 9.46 3.52 3.30
C LEU A 285 10.66 3.51 2.36
N ALA A 286 10.46 2.94 1.17
CA ALA A 286 11.39 3.13 0.06
C ALA A 286 11.10 4.49 -0.59
N ILE A 287 12.00 5.45 -0.38
CA ILE A 287 11.91 6.80 -0.93
C ILE A 287 13.19 7.08 -1.71
N ALA A 288 13.04 7.52 -2.96
CA ALA A 288 14.13 7.93 -3.82
C ALA A 288 13.94 9.40 -4.22
N ALA A 289 15.04 10.15 -4.32
CA ALA A 289 15.03 11.54 -4.77
C ALA A 289 14.71 11.66 -6.28
N ASP A 290 14.94 10.57 -7.02
CA ASP A 290 14.65 10.38 -8.43
C ASP A 290 13.90 9.06 -8.64
N ALA A 291 13.03 8.97 -9.66
CA ALA A 291 12.24 7.78 -9.96
C ALA A 291 13.08 6.58 -10.47
N THR A 292 14.39 6.54 -10.18
CA THR A 292 15.27 5.46 -10.60
C THR A 292 15.16 4.28 -9.62
N PRO A 293 14.95 3.03 -10.09
CA PRO A 293 14.81 1.86 -9.22
C PRO A 293 16.11 1.43 -8.49
N SER A 294 17.16 2.25 -8.54
CA SER A 294 18.53 1.89 -8.13
C SER A 294 18.81 2.04 -6.64
N ALA A 295 17.95 2.72 -5.87
CA ALA A 295 18.17 2.85 -4.43
C ALA A 295 17.60 1.62 -3.70
N LEU A 296 18.45 0.62 -3.42
CA LEU A 296 18.18 -0.51 -2.50
C LEU A 296 18.06 -0.05 -1.03
N VAL A 297 17.74 1.22 -0.79
CA VAL A 297 17.75 1.87 0.52
C VAL A 297 16.34 2.31 0.87
N ALA A 298 15.84 1.80 1.99
CA ALA A 298 14.65 2.27 2.65
C ALA A 298 15.04 3.20 3.81
N HIS A 299 14.09 4.06 4.17
CA HIS A 299 14.21 5.00 5.27
C HIS A 299 13.14 4.70 6.33
N CYS A 300 13.53 4.77 7.59
CA CYS A 300 12.64 4.60 8.72
C CYS A 300 12.10 5.96 9.20
N PHE A 301 10.79 6.10 9.24
CA PHE A 301 10.11 7.31 9.69
C PHE A 301 9.35 7.07 10.98
N LEU A 302 9.25 8.10 11.81
CA LEU A 302 8.34 8.12 12.94
C LEU A 302 6.95 8.50 12.44
N ALA A 303 6.01 7.57 12.54
CA ALA A 303 4.62 7.75 12.18
C ALA A 303 3.76 8.04 13.41
N CYS A 304 2.75 8.87 13.21
CA CYS A 304 1.84 9.41 14.22
C CYS A 304 0.39 9.28 13.76
N ASP A 305 -0.52 9.01 14.70
CA ASP A 305 -1.95 8.89 14.42
C ASP A 305 -2.66 10.25 14.59
N ARG A 306 -3.46 10.63 13.60
CA ARG A 306 -4.28 11.84 13.58
C ARG A 306 -5.74 11.48 13.75
N ASN A 307 -6.52 12.38 14.34
CA ASN A 307 -7.97 12.18 14.50
C ASN A 307 -8.76 12.54 13.22
N ASN A 308 -8.30 12.07 12.06
CA ASN A 308 -8.93 12.28 10.74
C ASN A 308 -8.89 13.73 10.20
N THR A 309 -8.02 14.59 10.74
CA THR A 309 -7.83 15.96 10.27
C THR A 309 -6.82 15.99 9.11
N LYS A 310 -7.20 16.61 7.98
CA LYS A 310 -6.39 16.69 6.73
C LYS A 310 -5.51 17.94 6.65
N THR A 311 -5.53 18.77 7.69
CA THR A 311 -4.78 20.03 7.78
C THR A 311 -3.41 19.82 8.42
N SER A 312 -2.43 20.69 8.20
CA SER A 312 -1.13 20.60 8.89
C SER A 312 -1.26 20.71 10.42
N SER A 313 -2.32 21.32 10.94
CA SER A 313 -2.57 21.52 12.36
C SER A 313 -3.45 20.42 12.99
N ASP A 314 -2.83 19.50 13.72
CA ASP A 314 -3.50 18.63 14.70
C ASP A 314 -2.62 18.56 15.94
N TYR A 315 -2.94 19.38 16.94
CA TYR A 315 -2.12 19.52 18.14
C TYR A 315 -2.00 18.22 18.93
N THR A 316 -2.99 17.33 18.84
CA THR A 316 -2.98 16.04 19.51
C THR A 316 -2.07 15.04 18.80
N ALA A 317 -2.03 15.09 17.47
CA ALA A 317 -1.10 14.30 16.68
C ALA A 317 0.33 14.85 16.76
N ASP A 318 0.50 16.17 16.75
CA ASP A 318 1.78 16.85 16.92
C ASP A 318 2.43 16.50 18.26
N ALA A 319 1.64 16.35 19.32
CA ALA A 319 2.13 15.98 20.65
C ALA A 319 2.70 14.55 20.72
N GLN A 320 2.39 13.67 19.76
CA GLN A 320 2.99 12.34 19.66
C GLN A 320 4.42 12.43 19.12
N CYS A 321 4.68 13.42 18.25
CA CYS A 321 5.97 13.63 17.61
C CYS A 321 7.04 14.19 18.58
N PRO A 322 8.33 14.01 18.25
CA PRO A 322 9.42 14.69 18.97
C PRO A 322 9.19 16.20 19.06
N ARG A 323 9.65 16.81 20.16
CA ARG A 323 9.45 18.24 20.43
C ARG A 323 9.94 19.10 19.25
N GLY A 324 9.03 19.91 18.69
CA GLY A 324 9.32 20.79 17.55
C GLY A 324 9.00 20.18 16.19
N ALA A 325 8.68 18.89 16.12
CA ALA A 325 8.15 18.26 14.92
C ALA A 325 6.61 18.34 14.89
N LYS A 326 6.06 18.28 13.68
CA LYS A 326 4.63 18.27 13.36
C LYS A 326 4.26 16.94 12.70
N CYS A 327 3.09 16.42 13.03
CA CYS A 327 2.60 15.18 12.45
C CYS A 327 1.99 15.47 11.08
N VAL A 328 2.70 15.27 9.97
CA VAL A 328 2.21 15.71 8.65
C VAL A 328 1.63 14.51 7.87
N PRO A 329 0.36 14.55 7.42
CA PRO A 329 -0.25 13.48 6.62
C PRO A 329 0.22 13.52 5.17
N GLY A 330 -0.15 12.51 4.38
CA GLY A 330 0.08 12.47 2.92
C GLY A 330 1.18 11.51 2.46
N PHE A 331 2.08 11.11 3.37
CA PHE A 331 3.20 10.20 3.09
C PHE A 331 2.81 8.73 3.10
N LEU A 332 1.89 8.37 3.98
CA LEU A 332 1.39 7.02 4.16
C LEU A 332 0.00 6.89 3.57
N ARG A 333 -0.40 5.71 3.10
CA ARG A 333 -1.74 5.53 2.49
C ARG A 333 -2.89 5.62 3.48
N PHE A 334 -2.63 5.42 4.78
CA PHE A 334 -3.59 5.65 5.86
C PHE A 334 -3.80 7.16 6.03
N GLY A 335 -4.91 7.71 5.56
CA GLY A 335 -5.15 9.16 5.53
C GLY A 335 -5.16 9.85 6.90
N HIS A 336 -5.32 9.08 7.98
CA HIS A 336 -5.20 9.55 9.36
C HIS A 336 -3.76 9.43 9.90
N VAL A 337 -2.81 8.87 9.17
CA VAL A 337 -1.44 8.68 9.65
C VAL A 337 -0.51 9.68 8.98
N GLY A 338 0.23 10.41 9.80
CA GLY A 338 1.29 11.29 9.35
C GLY A 338 2.69 10.74 9.65
N ILE A 339 3.70 11.42 9.13
CA ILE A 339 5.08 11.29 9.61
C ILE A 339 5.48 12.57 10.34
N CYS A 340 6.32 12.44 11.36
CA CYS A 340 6.81 13.58 12.12
C CYS A 340 7.86 14.36 11.31
N LEU A 341 7.60 15.62 10.98
CA LEU A 341 8.54 16.49 10.25
C LEU A 341 8.88 17.74 11.05
N TYR A 342 10.13 18.17 10.98
CA TYR A 342 10.53 19.50 11.44
C TYR A 342 10.29 20.49 10.30
N LEU A 343 9.24 21.30 10.43
CA LEU A 343 8.86 22.30 9.43
C LEU A 343 9.80 23.52 9.49
N ASN A 344 10.12 24.11 8.34
CA ASN A 344 10.89 25.34 8.28
C ASN A 344 10.06 26.53 8.75
N SER A 345 10.69 27.44 9.50
CA SER A 345 10.04 28.47 10.32
C SER A 345 9.38 29.65 9.57
N THR A 346 9.20 29.59 8.25
CA THR A 346 8.57 30.67 7.48
C THR A 346 7.04 30.59 7.39
N GLU A 347 6.39 29.53 7.90
CA GLU A 347 4.95 29.31 7.68
C GLU A 347 4.09 29.16 8.93
N MET A 348 4.60 29.48 10.13
CA MET A 348 3.79 29.48 11.36
C MET A 348 3.00 30.79 11.60
N LEU A 349 2.57 31.45 10.53
CA LEU A 349 1.62 32.57 10.58
C LEU A 349 0.57 32.41 9.49
N GLY A 350 -0.50 31.70 9.85
CA GLY A 350 -1.74 31.54 9.08
C GLY A 350 -2.82 30.96 9.98
#